data_AF-A0A6G7J3E5-F1
#
_entry.id   AF-A0A6G7J3E5-F1
#
_cell.length_a   1.000
_cell.length_b   1.000
_cell.length_c   1.000
_cell.angle_alpha   90.00
_cell.angle_beta   90.00
_cell.angle_gamma   90.00
#
_symmetry.space_group_name_H-M   'P 1'
#
loop_
_entity.id
_entity.type
_entity.pdbx_description
1 polymer ?
#
loop_
_entity_poly.entity_id
_entity_poly.type
_entity_poly.pdbx_seq_one_letter_code
_entity_poly.pdbx_strand_id
1 'polypeptide(L)'
;MTIDEIYKKEEISVRSYHICKYNKLNSISDLKKYYHLKKSFEGLQNCGRKSNEELINICNRYQDEVTENREIEIKKENPLKSIIFNLTRVQREVINSFIFVNTDSLSTRSKNAISMFLNHNLKVKNFAEKILLTESFDLENIKNVGYKCVPELKVYISIIKDFLLEVSHTKDERYLIALKNKFLIQRTFDIPFVPSQILESESIFQLTDFLLNQNAFFDENQTIIIKKALKLYDNQREFTLDEIAEQVDLSRERVRQIRKLCLDKLSNKLLFISNFNDDLFQKYSIDTESSYIEIDTDVSDKINKSNNSNFSIEFITFILSAYLKDSFTLVGNYEDVLQPKYFNSRNRHNWNNFYLVEKQLASEIDFTALTNDISSRICDRIEESYSFHFKSYLSKFLTKGNIDILDLLLPICENLINSEFEIYLDLDENLIFKRNTNRQAHEYAYEALEHLGRPSKVKVIFEKVIELHPNYNTEEAKIRVSMKRKNGFVPIGRKSVFGLKKWESELENFKGGTIRDIVVRLQTN
;
A
#
# COMPACT_ATOMS: atom_id res chain seq x y z
N MET A 1 63.68 -24.31 -13.15
CA MET A 1 64.81 -25.13 -13.64
C MET A 1 64.89 -25.11 -15.16
N THR A 2 66.09 -24.91 -15.69
CA THR A 2 66.39 -24.80 -17.14
C THR A 2 66.66 -26.17 -17.78
N ILE A 3 66.55 -26.26 -19.12
CA ILE A 3 66.89 -27.49 -19.85
C ILE A 3 68.39 -27.84 -19.73
N ASP A 4 69.27 -26.84 -19.60
CA ASP A 4 70.69 -27.06 -19.36
C ASP A 4 70.94 -27.72 -17.99
N GLU A 5 70.18 -27.33 -16.96
CA GLU A 5 70.24 -27.94 -15.63
C GLU A 5 69.72 -29.39 -15.65
N ILE A 6 68.61 -29.67 -16.35
CA ILE A 6 68.06 -31.03 -16.48
C ILE A 6 69.06 -31.95 -17.19
N TYR A 7 69.71 -31.46 -18.25
CA TYR A 7 70.69 -32.23 -18.99
C TYR A 7 71.96 -32.49 -18.18
N LYS A 8 72.44 -31.50 -17.41
CA LYS A 8 73.57 -31.68 -16.48
C LYS A 8 73.30 -32.69 -15.36
N LYS A 9 72.04 -32.87 -14.98
CA LYS A 9 71.59 -33.91 -14.04
C LYS A 9 71.39 -35.28 -14.70
N GLU A 10 71.71 -35.42 -15.99
CA GLU A 10 71.52 -36.64 -16.80
C GLU A 10 70.07 -37.14 -16.85
N GLU A 11 69.09 -36.26 -16.64
CA GLU A 11 67.69 -36.64 -16.58
C GLU A 11 67.01 -36.72 -17.95
N ILE A 12 67.63 -36.14 -18.97
CA ILE A 12 67.25 -36.26 -20.38
C ILE A 12 68.46 -36.65 -21.22
N SER A 13 68.21 -37.43 -22.26
CA SER A 13 69.21 -37.77 -23.26
C SER A 13 69.73 -36.54 -24.02
N VAL A 14 70.95 -36.64 -24.55
CA VAL A 14 71.55 -35.63 -25.46
C VAL A 14 70.61 -35.27 -26.61
N ARG A 15 69.87 -36.27 -27.12
CA ARG A 15 68.89 -36.08 -28.19
C ARG A 15 67.74 -35.20 -27.75
N SER A 16 67.14 -35.47 -26.59
CA SER A 16 66.03 -34.69 -26.05
C SER A 16 66.47 -33.28 -25.62
N TYR A 17 67.70 -33.14 -25.11
CA TYR A 17 68.32 -31.84 -24.87
C TYR A 17 68.43 -30.99 -26.15
N HIS A 18 68.95 -31.58 -27.25
CA HIS A 18 69.02 -30.88 -28.53
C HIS A 18 67.64 -30.55 -29.09
N ILE A 19 66.66 -31.46 -29.00
CA ILE A 19 65.27 -31.17 -29.43
C ILE A 19 64.72 -29.93 -28.71
N CYS A 20 64.90 -29.84 -27.40
CA CYS A 20 64.49 -28.68 -26.62
C CYS A 20 65.18 -27.40 -27.11
N LYS A 21 66.51 -27.42 -27.27
CA LYS A 21 67.28 -26.25 -27.71
C LYS A 21 66.93 -25.80 -29.13
N TYR A 22 66.81 -26.72 -30.08
CA TYR A 22 66.43 -26.41 -31.46
C TYR A 22 65.03 -25.80 -31.56
N ASN A 23 64.09 -26.26 -30.73
CA ASN A 23 62.72 -25.76 -30.70
C ASN A 23 62.53 -24.60 -29.70
N LYS A 24 63.62 -24.01 -29.17
CA LYS A 24 63.63 -22.88 -28.23
C LYS A 24 62.85 -23.14 -26.93
N LEU A 25 62.75 -24.39 -26.50
CA LEU A 25 62.22 -24.78 -25.20
C LEU A 25 63.41 -24.78 -24.23
N ASN A 26 63.57 -23.70 -23.45
CA ASN A 26 64.77 -23.47 -22.63
C ASN A 26 64.56 -23.79 -21.15
N SER A 27 63.32 -24.02 -20.73
CA SER A 27 62.96 -24.36 -19.36
C SER A 27 61.90 -25.45 -19.27
N ILE A 28 61.71 -26.01 -18.06
CA ILE A 28 60.58 -26.91 -17.76
C ILE A 28 59.24 -26.22 -18.02
N SER A 29 59.15 -24.92 -17.73
CA SER A 29 57.93 -24.13 -17.99
C SER A 29 57.59 -24.14 -19.48
N ASP A 30 58.58 -23.97 -20.36
CA ASP A 30 58.38 -24.02 -21.81
C ASP A 30 57.92 -25.40 -22.29
N LEU A 31 58.54 -26.47 -21.76
CA LEU A 31 58.13 -27.85 -22.06
C LEU A 31 56.69 -28.12 -21.62
N LYS A 32 56.31 -27.74 -20.40
CA LYS A 32 54.95 -27.92 -19.87
C LYS A 32 53.93 -27.11 -20.65
N LYS A 33 54.26 -25.86 -21.02
CA LYS A 33 53.38 -25.01 -21.83
C LYS A 33 53.12 -25.63 -23.21
N TYR A 34 54.17 -26.15 -23.85
CA TYR A 34 54.03 -26.85 -25.13
C TYR A 34 53.18 -28.14 -24.97
N TYR A 35 53.49 -28.97 -23.97
CA TYR A 35 52.75 -30.21 -23.70
C TYR A 35 51.27 -29.95 -23.36
N HIS A 36 50.96 -28.90 -22.60
CA HIS A 36 49.57 -28.57 -22.28
C HIS A 36 48.75 -28.26 -23.54
N LEU A 37 49.34 -27.51 -24.48
CA LEU A 37 48.71 -27.09 -25.73
C LEU A 37 48.61 -28.21 -26.77
N LYS A 38 49.61 -29.10 -26.86
CA LYS A 38 49.72 -30.09 -27.94
C LYS A 38 49.54 -31.54 -27.49
N LYS A 39 49.50 -31.79 -26.18
CA LYS A 39 49.39 -33.11 -25.51
C LYS A 39 50.44 -34.14 -25.96
N SER A 40 51.46 -33.72 -26.69
CA SER A 40 52.60 -34.51 -27.15
C SER A 40 53.72 -33.58 -27.63
N PHE A 41 54.92 -34.12 -27.77
CA PHE A 41 56.11 -33.48 -28.36
C PHE A 41 56.47 -34.05 -29.73
N GLU A 42 55.71 -35.00 -30.28
CA GLU A 42 55.97 -35.57 -31.61
C GLU A 42 55.91 -34.51 -32.73
N GLY A 43 55.20 -33.40 -32.49
CA GLY A 43 55.18 -32.25 -33.41
C GLY A 43 56.44 -31.37 -33.38
N LEU A 44 57.41 -31.64 -32.51
CA LEU A 44 58.69 -30.93 -32.48
C LEU A 44 59.65 -31.47 -33.53
N GLN A 45 60.39 -30.57 -34.17
CA GLN A 45 61.37 -30.97 -35.17
C GLN A 45 62.40 -31.92 -34.54
N ASN A 46 62.65 -33.06 -35.21
CA ASN A 46 63.57 -34.14 -34.81
C ASN A 46 63.15 -34.98 -33.57
N CYS A 47 61.93 -34.80 -33.07
CA CYS A 47 61.39 -35.57 -31.95
C CYS A 47 60.82 -36.92 -32.41
N GLY A 48 61.42 -38.01 -31.95
CA GLY A 48 60.90 -39.37 -32.15
C GLY A 48 60.20 -39.89 -30.89
N ARG A 49 59.49 -41.03 -30.99
CA ARG A 49 58.69 -41.62 -29.90
C ARG A 49 59.41 -41.68 -28.55
N LYS A 50 60.67 -42.14 -28.54
CA LYS A 50 61.47 -42.22 -27.30
C LYS A 50 61.74 -40.85 -26.66
N SER A 51 62.08 -39.84 -27.45
CA SER A 51 62.29 -38.47 -26.95
C SER A 51 60.97 -37.82 -26.52
N ASN A 52 59.87 -38.12 -27.21
CA ASN A 52 58.53 -37.68 -26.80
C ASN A 52 58.17 -38.21 -25.41
N GLU A 53 58.30 -39.52 -25.19
CA GLU A 53 58.02 -40.15 -23.89
C GLU A 53 58.95 -39.61 -22.78
N GLU A 54 60.24 -39.45 -23.09
CA GLU A 54 61.22 -38.89 -22.17
C GLU A 54 60.87 -37.46 -21.73
N LEU A 55 60.47 -36.59 -22.66
CA LEU A 55 60.05 -35.21 -22.35
C LEU A 55 58.72 -35.15 -21.59
N ILE A 56 57.77 -36.04 -21.88
CA ILE A 56 56.51 -36.17 -21.11
C ILE A 56 56.82 -36.57 -19.67
N ASN A 57 57.71 -37.54 -19.49
CA ASN A 57 58.13 -37.98 -18.16
C ASN A 57 58.79 -36.86 -17.36
N ILE A 58 59.56 -35.97 -17.99
CA ILE A 58 60.09 -34.76 -17.35
C ILE A 58 58.98 -33.79 -16.93
N CYS A 59 57.97 -33.56 -17.78
CA CYS A 59 56.84 -32.71 -17.41
C CYS A 59 56.08 -33.24 -16.18
N ASN A 60 55.94 -34.57 -16.08
CA ASN A 60 55.26 -35.23 -14.96
C ASN A 60 56.16 -35.28 -13.70
N ARG A 61 57.45 -35.59 -13.84
CA ARG A 61 58.39 -35.70 -12.72
C ARG A 61 58.53 -34.39 -11.93
N TYR A 62 58.44 -33.26 -12.62
CA TYR A 62 58.53 -31.93 -12.01
C TYR A 62 57.15 -31.34 -11.67
N GLN A 63 56.12 -32.15 -11.44
CA GLN A 63 54.77 -31.66 -11.09
C GLN A 63 54.71 -30.86 -9.78
N ASP A 64 55.60 -31.12 -8.81
CA ASP A 64 55.44 -30.62 -7.43
C ASP A 64 56.23 -29.33 -7.10
N GLU A 65 57.11 -28.85 -7.99
CA GLU A 65 57.90 -27.62 -7.77
C GLU A 65 57.22 -26.32 -8.25
N VAL A 66 55.92 -26.35 -8.61
CA VAL A 66 55.14 -25.14 -8.99
C VAL A 66 54.06 -24.84 -7.93
N THR A 67 54.26 -25.28 -6.70
CA THR A 67 53.28 -25.12 -5.60
C THR A 67 53.48 -23.84 -4.78
N GLU A 68 54.24 -22.86 -5.28
CA GLU A 68 54.38 -21.53 -4.65
C GLU A 68 54.01 -20.33 -5.55
N ASN A 69 53.48 -20.57 -6.76
CA ASN A 69 52.98 -19.49 -7.63
C ASN A 69 51.47 -19.62 -7.93
N ARG A 70 50.69 -20.03 -6.92
CA ARG A 70 49.21 -20.00 -7.00
C ARG A 70 48.59 -18.65 -6.60
N GLU A 71 49.39 -17.59 -6.41
CA GLU A 71 48.86 -16.26 -6.07
C GLU A 71 49.00 -15.18 -7.16
N ILE A 72 49.58 -15.45 -8.33
CA ILE A 72 49.64 -14.43 -9.39
C ILE A 72 49.40 -15.03 -10.79
N GLU A 73 48.22 -15.59 -11.00
CA GLU A 73 47.54 -15.47 -12.29
C GLU A 73 46.25 -14.68 -12.06
N ILE A 74 46.42 -13.36 -12.01
CA ILE A 74 45.35 -12.44 -12.38
C ILE A 74 45.02 -12.79 -13.83
N LYS A 75 44.02 -13.67 -14.03
CA LYS A 75 43.09 -13.46 -15.15
C LYS A 75 42.78 -11.98 -15.08
N LYS A 76 43.09 -11.21 -16.12
CA LYS A 76 42.54 -9.86 -16.28
C LYS A 76 41.03 -10.01 -16.38
N GLU A 77 40.35 -10.29 -15.27
CA GLU A 77 38.93 -10.06 -15.16
C GLU A 77 38.75 -8.60 -15.48
N ASN A 78 37.86 -8.33 -16.45
CA ASN A 78 37.46 -6.97 -16.79
C ASN A 78 37.19 -6.23 -15.46
N PRO A 79 37.92 -5.15 -15.13
CA PRO A 79 37.75 -4.44 -13.86
C PRO A 79 36.30 -4.02 -13.61
N LEU A 80 35.54 -3.77 -14.68
CA LEU A 80 34.12 -3.46 -14.58
C LEU A 80 33.28 -4.67 -14.13
N LYS A 81 33.65 -5.88 -14.56
CA LYS A 81 32.95 -7.12 -14.20
C LYS A 81 33.06 -7.40 -12.70
N SER A 82 34.24 -7.22 -12.12
CA SER A 82 34.43 -7.38 -10.67
C SER A 82 33.67 -6.32 -9.88
N ILE A 83 33.68 -5.06 -10.35
CA ILE A 83 32.88 -3.98 -9.77
C ILE A 83 31.39 -4.36 -9.72
N ILE A 84 30.80 -4.75 -10.85
CA ILE A 84 29.37 -5.09 -10.93
C ILE A 84 29.00 -6.25 -10.01
N PHE A 85 29.86 -7.27 -9.92
CA PHE A 85 29.59 -8.43 -9.07
C PHE A 85 29.61 -8.08 -7.58
N ASN A 86 30.47 -7.14 -7.19
CA ASN A 86 30.71 -6.74 -5.81
C ASN A 86 29.83 -5.58 -5.33
N LEU A 87 28.93 -5.04 -6.16
CA LEU A 87 28.00 -3.99 -5.74
C LEU A 87 27.13 -4.46 -4.58
N THR A 88 27.05 -3.66 -3.52
CA THR A 88 26.13 -3.87 -2.39
C THR A 88 24.68 -3.71 -2.82
N ARG A 89 23.74 -4.13 -1.96
CA ARG A 89 22.30 -3.94 -2.22
C ARG A 89 21.96 -2.46 -2.45
N VAL A 90 22.41 -1.58 -1.55
CA VAL A 90 22.17 -0.12 -1.64
C VAL A 90 22.74 0.46 -2.93
N GLN A 91 24.00 0.12 -3.27
CA GLN A 91 24.62 0.56 -4.52
C GLN A 91 23.83 0.12 -5.75
N ARG A 92 23.34 -1.14 -5.78
CA ARG A 92 22.49 -1.63 -6.87
C ARG A 92 21.18 -0.86 -6.98
N GLU A 93 20.53 -0.57 -5.86
CA GLU A 93 19.27 0.17 -5.83
C GLU A 93 19.45 1.61 -6.34
N VAL A 94 20.53 2.29 -5.94
CA VAL A 94 20.91 3.63 -6.40
C VAL A 94 21.14 3.63 -7.92
N ILE A 95 21.93 2.67 -8.43
CA ILE A 95 22.22 2.56 -9.87
C ILE A 95 20.96 2.19 -10.66
N ASN A 96 20.13 1.26 -10.16
CA ASN A 96 18.87 0.90 -10.81
C ASN A 96 17.94 2.11 -10.96
N SER A 97 17.82 2.91 -9.89
CA SER A 97 17.02 4.14 -9.88
C SER A 97 17.55 5.14 -10.91
N PHE A 98 18.88 5.31 -10.95
CA PHE A 98 19.53 6.19 -11.91
C PHE A 98 19.33 5.74 -13.37
N ILE A 99 19.45 4.44 -13.66
CA ILE A 99 19.18 3.88 -14.99
C ILE A 99 17.72 4.14 -15.37
N PHE A 100 16.77 3.85 -14.48
CA PHE A 100 15.34 4.06 -14.72
C PHE A 100 15.04 5.51 -15.10
N VAL A 101 15.45 6.45 -14.25
CA VAL A 101 15.23 7.90 -14.42
C VAL A 101 15.84 8.42 -15.72
N ASN A 102 17.08 8.03 -16.03
CA ASN A 102 17.73 8.46 -17.27
C ASN A 102 17.09 7.84 -18.51
N THR A 103 16.60 6.59 -18.42
CA THR A 103 15.90 5.92 -19.53
C THR A 103 14.59 6.63 -19.86
N ASP A 104 13.86 7.05 -18.83
CA ASP A 104 12.59 7.76 -18.99
C ASP A 104 12.75 9.14 -19.63
N SER A 105 13.94 9.72 -19.51
CA SER A 105 14.26 11.03 -20.07
C SER A 105 14.79 11.02 -21.50
N LEU A 106 14.97 9.83 -22.09
CA LEU A 106 15.33 9.68 -23.50
C LEU A 106 14.15 10.09 -24.39
N SER A 107 14.46 10.48 -25.62
CA SER A 107 13.47 10.62 -26.67
C SER A 107 12.66 9.32 -26.84
N THR A 108 11.37 9.43 -27.19
CA THR A 108 10.44 8.27 -27.25
C THR A 108 11.01 7.11 -28.06
N ARG A 109 11.70 7.40 -29.17
CA ARG A 109 12.33 6.37 -30.01
C ARG A 109 13.51 5.69 -29.31
N SER A 110 14.42 6.46 -28.71
CA SER A 110 15.58 5.93 -27.98
C SER A 110 15.15 5.15 -26.74
N LYS A 111 14.18 5.66 -25.99
CA LYS A 111 13.56 5.00 -24.83
C LYS A 111 12.98 3.63 -25.21
N ASN A 112 12.18 3.57 -26.27
CA ASN A 112 11.55 2.33 -26.72
C ASN A 112 12.59 1.33 -27.23
N ALA A 113 13.57 1.79 -28.02
CA ALA A 113 14.62 0.93 -28.55
C ALA A 113 15.46 0.29 -27.43
N ILE A 114 15.94 1.08 -26.47
CA ILE A 114 16.78 0.57 -25.37
C ILE A 114 15.96 -0.30 -24.41
N SER A 115 14.71 0.07 -24.14
CA SER A 115 13.82 -0.71 -23.28
C SER A 115 13.52 -2.08 -23.88
N MET A 116 13.22 -2.15 -25.18
CA MET A 116 13.04 -3.43 -25.88
C MET A 116 14.32 -4.25 -25.90
N PHE A 117 15.48 -3.65 -26.17
CA PHE A 117 16.78 -4.34 -26.14
C PHE A 117 17.06 -4.97 -24.77
N LEU A 118 16.71 -4.26 -23.70
CA LEU A 118 16.85 -4.72 -22.33
C LEU A 118 15.71 -5.63 -21.85
N ASN A 119 14.76 -6.01 -22.71
CA ASN A 119 13.56 -6.78 -22.35
C ASN A 119 12.77 -6.14 -21.20
N HIS A 120 12.67 -4.81 -21.20
CA HIS A 120 12.04 -4.00 -20.16
C HIS A 120 12.62 -4.19 -18.75
N ASN A 121 13.83 -4.76 -18.64
CA ASN A 121 14.53 -4.95 -17.37
C ASN A 121 15.68 -3.95 -17.23
N LEU A 122 15.43 -2.83 -16.54
CA LEU A 122 16.40 -1.75 -16.35
C LEU A 122 17.33 -1.97 -15.13
N LYS A 123 17.41 -3.19 -14.59
CA LYS A 123 18.33 -3.49 -13.49
C LYS A 123 19.79 -3.45 -13.98
N VAL A 124 20.68 -2.91 -13.16
CA VAL A 124 22.12 -2.74 -13.41
C VAL A 124 22.78 -4.02 -13.89
N LYS A 125 22.38 -5.18 -13.36
CA LYS A 125 22.89 -6.48 -13.80
C LYS A 125 22.59 -6.74 -15.28
N ASN A 126 21.33 -6.61 -15.69
CA ASN A 126 20.91 -6.84 -17.07
C ASN A 126 21.47 -5.75 -18.00
N PHE A 127 21.47 -4.49 -17.56
CA PHE A 127 22.09 -3.39 -18.28
C PHE A 127 23.57 -3.68 -18.56
N ALA A 128 24.32 -4.03 -17.52
CA ALA A 128 25.74 -4.26 -17.65
C ALA A 128 26.06 -5.51 -18.47
N GLU A 129 25.34 -6.61 -18.29
CA GLU A 129 25.52 -7.83 -19.08
C GLU A 129 25.30 -7.57 -20.58
N LYS A 130 24.22 -6.88 -20.94
CA LYS A 130 23.84 -6.65 -22.35
C LYS A 130 24.58 -5.50 -23.03
N ILE A 131 25.05 -4.51 -22.27
CA ILE A 131 25.63 -3.27 -22.82
C ILE A 131 27.09 -3.13 -22.44
N LEU A 132 27.42 -3.13 -21.14
CA LEU A 132 28.75 -2.73 -20.67
C LEU A 132 29.81 -3.84 -20.74
N LEU A 133 29.39 -5.10 -20.64
CA LEU A 133 30.27 -6.27 -20.59
C LEU A 133 30.30 -7.07 -21.91
N THR A 134 29.43 -6.73 -22.87
CA THR A 134 29.39 -7.39 -24.17
C THR A 134 30.51 -6.86 -25.05
N GLU A 135 31.48 -7.72 -25.43
CA GLU A 135 32.67 -7.35 -26.20
C GLU A 135 32.37 -6.78 -27.60
N SER A 136 31.23 -7.16 -28.19
CA SER A 136 30.77 -6.75 -29.52
C SER A 136 29.53 -5.85 -29.48
N PHE A 137 29.29 -5.15 -28.37
CA PHE A 137 28.14 -4.25 -28.25
C PHE A 137 28.26 -3.09 -29.26
N ASP A 138 27.25 -2.96 -30.11
CA ASP A 138 27.12 -1.87 -31.05
C ASP A 138 25.67 -1.36 -31.03
N LEU A 139 25.53 -0.05 -30.80
CA LEU A 139 24.25 0.65 -30.76
C LEU A 139 23.52 0.59 -32.10
N GLU A 140 24.25 0.57 -33.21
CA GLU A 140 23.67 0.54 -34.55
C GLU A 140 22.96 -0.79 -34.84
N ASN A 141 23.34 -1.86 -34.13
CA ASN A 141 22.72 -3.17 -34.25
C ASN A 141 21.42 -3.31 -33.42
N ILE A 142 21.09 -2.33 -32.60
CA ILE A 142 19.83 -2.36 -31.84
C ILE A 142 18.66 -2.04 -32.77
N LYS A 143 17.68 -2.95 -32.81
CA LYS A 143 16.45 -2.77 -33.59
C LYS A 143 15.77 -1.45 -33.25
N ASN A 144 15.38 -0.69 -34.28
CA ASN A 144 14.71 0.61 -34.19
C ASN A 144 15.57 1.79 -33.69
N VAL A 145 16.90 1.61 -33.56
CA VAL A 145 17.83 2.73 -33.37
C VAL A 145 18.15 3.36 -34.72
N GLY A 146 17.78 4.64 -34.89
CA GLY A 146 18.16 5.43 -36.06
C GLY A 146 19.38 6.30 -35.81
N TYR A 147 19.95 6.89 -36.86
CA TYR A 147 21.15 7.76 -36.79
C TYR A 147 21.06 8.85 -35.70
N LYS A 148 19.90 9.49 -35.52
CA LYS A 148 19.70 10.52 -34.48
C LYS A 148 19.66 9.97 -33.04
N CYS A 149 19.34 8.69 -32.85
CA CYS A 149 19.30 8.04 -31.55
C CYS A 149 20.69 7.63 -31.06
N VAL A 150 21.63 7.36 -31.98
CA VAL A 150 22.98 6.87 -31.63
C VAL A 150 23.74 7.85 -30.72
N PRO A 151 23.84 9.17 -31.02
CA PRO A 151 24.53 10.11 -30.15
C PRO A 151 23.89 10.21 -28.76
N GLU A 152 22.55 10.25 -28.70
CA GLU A 152 21.78 10.32 -27.46
C GLU A 152 22.03 9.07 -26.58
N LEU A 153 21.96 7.88 -27.18
CA LEU A 153 22.19 6.62 -26.48
C LEU A 153 23.66 6.45 -26.04
N LYS A 154 24.64 6.96 -26.80
CA LYS A 154 26.04 6.98 -26.38
C LYS A 154 26.23 7.82 -25.12
N VAL A 155 25.65 9.01 -25.07
CA VAL A 155 25.70 9.90 -23.89
C VAL A 155 25.02 9.22 -22.69
N TYR A 156 23.83 8.65 -22.90
CA TYR A 156 23.11 7.91 -21.86
C TYR A 156 23.91 6.74 -21.27
N ILE A 157 24.54 5.91 -22.12
CA ILE A 157 25.38 4.79 -21.67
C ILE A 157 26.62 5.30 -20.92
N SER A 158 27.25 6.37 -21.40
CA SER A 158 28.42 6.97 -20.74
C SER A 158 28.07 7.46 -19.33
N ILE A 159 27.00 8.24 -19.20
CA ILE A 159 26.55 8.79 -17.92
C ILE A 159 26.22 7.67 -16.93
N ILE A 160 25.56 6.59 -17.36
CA ILE A 160 25.29 5.43 -16.51
C ILE A 160 26.59 4.73 -16.09
N LYS A 161 27.54 4.56 -17.02
CA LYS A 161 28.82 3.91 -16.72
C LYS A 161 29.64 4.72 -15.72
N ASP A 162 29.72 6.03 -15.91
CA ASP A 162 30.47 6.94 -15.02
C ASP A 162 29.85 6.96 -13.62
N PHE A 163 28.51 7.00 -13.56
CA PHE A 163 27.76 6.91 -12.31
C PHE A 163 27.93 5.57 -11.59
N LEU A 164 27.90 4.46 -12.33
CA LEU A 164 28.15 3.13 -11.78
C LEU A 164 29.54 3.07 -11.13
N LEU A 165 30.55 3.64 -11.79
CA LEU A 165 31.88 3.73 -11.23
C LEU A 165 31.89 4.58 -9.96
N GLU A 166 31.35 5.80 -9.99
CA GLU A 166 31.24 6.68 -8.81
C GLU A 166 30.61 5.97 -7.60
N VAL A 167 29.42 5.38 -7.80
CA VAL A 167 28.68 4.66 -6.75
C VAL A 167 29.47 3.46 -6.22
N SER A 168 30.18 2.73 -7.09
CA SER A 168 30.92 1.54 -6.69
C SER A 168 32.11 1.83 -5.75
N HIS A 169 32.69 3.03 -5.81
CA HIS A 169 33.82 3.41 -4.97
C HIS A 169 33.41 3.89 -3.58
N THR A 170 32.16 4.31 -3.39
CA THR A 170 31.67 4.82 -2.10
C THR A 170 30.98 3.73 -1.29
N LYS A 171 31.36 3.64 -0.01
CA LYS A 171 30.71 2.79 1.01
C LYS A 171 29.79 3.55 1.97
N ASP A 172 29.77 4.88 1.89
CA ASP A 172 28.92 5.73 2.71
C ASP A 172 27.47 5.64 2.23
N GLU A 173 26.63 4.91 2.97
CA GLU A 173 25.23 4.73 2.65
C GLU A 173 24.44 6.04 2.64
N ARG A 174 24.76 7.01 3.52
CA ARG A 174 24.03 8.30 3.55
C ARG A 174 24.30 9.10 2.30
N TYR A 175 25.55 9.12 1.84
CA TYR A 175 25.90 9.74 0.58
C TYR A 175 25.20 9.05 -0.60
N LEU A 176 25.14 7.72 -0.62
CA LEU A 176 24.46 6.96 -1.67
C LEU A 176 22.95 7.25 -1.70
N ILE A 177 22.30 7.31 -0.54
CA ILE A 177 20.89 7.72 -0.38
C ILE A 177 20.70 9.15 -0.90
N ALA A 178 21.53 10.10 -0.44
CA ALA A 178 21.48 11.49 -0.86
C ALA A 178 21.59 11.66 -2.37
N LEU A 179 22.51 10.92 -2.97
CA LEU A 179 22.75 10.90 -4.40
C LEU A 179 21.54 10.32 -5.16
N LYS A 180 21.00 9.17 -4.75
CA LYS A 180 19.73 8.60 -5.29
C LYS A 180 18.60 9.63 -5.24
N ASN A 181 18.37 10.19 -4.06
CA ASN A 181 17.25 11.09 -3.79
C ASN A 181 17.37 12.39 -4.59
N LYS A 182 18.59 12.93 -4.70
CA LYS A 182 18.88 14.12 -5.52
C LYS A 182 18.48 13.89 -6.97
N PHE A 183 18.88 12.77 -7.56
CA PHE A 183 18.55 12.45 -8.94
C PHE A 183 17.04 12.27 -9.15
N LEU A 184 16.37 11.53 -8.26
CA LEU A 184 14.92 11.32 -8.35
C LEU A 184 14.16 12.65 -8.27
N ILE A 185 14.48 13.49 -7.29
CA ILE A 185 13.77 14.75 -7.05
C ILE A 185 14.05 15.74 -8.18
N GLN A 186 15.31 16.00 -8.52
CA GLN A 186 15.68 17.01 -9.52
C GLN A 186 15.28 16.63 -10.95
N ARG A 187 15.11 15.34 -11.26
CA ARG A 187 14.61 14.92 -12.56
C ARG A 187 13.09 15.00 -12.67
N THR A 188 12.40 14.81 -11.55
CA THR A 188 10.93 14.79 -11.51
C THR A 188 10.35 16.19 -11.31
N PHE A 189 11.02 17.00 -10.50
CA PHE A 189 10.57 18.33 -10.12
C PHE A 189 11.66 19.37 -10.43
N ASP A 190 11.23 20.52 -10.92
CA ASP A 190 12.12 21.65 -11.20
C ASP A 190 12.45 22.41 -9.91
N ILE A 191 13.18 21.74 -9.01
CA ILE A 191 13.58 22.28 -7.71
C ILE A 191 15.08 22.61 -7.75
N PRO A 192 15.46 23.90 -7.63
CA PRO A 192 16.85 24.33 -7.81
C PRO A 192 17.77 23.83 -6.68
N PHE A 193 17.25 23.73 -5.46
CA PHE A 193 18.01 23.31 -4.29
C PHE A 193 17.20 22.36 -3.40
N VAL A 194 17.80 21.21 -3.07
CA VAL A 194 17.24 20.25 -2.12
C VAL A 194 18.18 20.17 -0.91
N PRO A 195 17.72 20.47 0.31
CA PRO A 195 18.54 20.43 1.51
C PRO A 195 19.13 19.04 1.77
N SER A 196 20.34 18.98 2.35
CA SER A 196 20.98 17.69 2.67
C SER A 196 20.15 16.84 3.62
N GLN A 197 19.40 17.44 4.55
CA GLN A 197 18.50 16.70 5.43
C GLN A 197 17.41 15.93 4.66
N ILE A 198 16.91 16.47 3.54
CA ILE A 198 15.93 15.80 2.69
C ILE A 198 16.62 14.75 1.82
N LEU A 199 17.79 15.07 1.28
CA LEU A 199 18.55 14.15 0.44
C LEU A 199 18.97 12.90 1.22
N GLU A 200 19.52 13.06 2.42
CA GLU A 200 19.99 11.96 3.27
C GLU A 200 18.87 11.19 3.96
N SER A 201 17.63 11.67 3.88
CA SER A 201 16.45 11.05 4.52
C SER A 201 15.71 10.13 3.54
N GLU A 202 15.22 9.00 4.05
CA GLU A 202 14.30 8.13 3.33
C GLU A 202 12.85 8.29 3.80
N SER A 203 12.56 9.31 4.61
CA SER A 203 11.20 9.57 5.10
C SER A 203 10.29 10.08 3.99
N ILE A 204 9.22 9.33 3.69
CA ILE A 204 8.20 9.77 2.73
C ILE A 204 7.41 10.97 3.24
N PHE A 205 7.24 11.09 4.55
CA PHE A 205 6.49 12.19 5.16
C PHE A 205 7.28 13.49 5.09
N GLN A 206 8.55 13.45 5.47
CA GLN A 206 9.44 14.61 5.39
C GLN A 206 9.62 15.08 3.94
N LEU A 207 9.76 14.12 3.01
CA LEU A 207 9.81 14.42 1.58
C LEU A 207 8.50 15.04 1.08
N THR A 208 7.35 14.49 1.47
CA THR A 208 6.04 15.01 1.07
C THR A 208 5.84 16.46 1.54
N ASP A 209 6.20 16.75 2.78
CA ASP A 209 6.12 18.13 3.32
C ASP A 209 7.05 19.08 2.55
N PHE A 210 8.30 18.65 2.30
CA PHE A 210 9.23 19.42 1.48
C PHE A 210 8.67 19.72 0.08
N LEU A 211 8.14 18.71 -0.62
CA LEU A 211 7.59 18.87 -1.98
C LEU A 211 6.35 19.77 -2.00
N LEU A 212 5.48 19.69 -0.98
CA LEU A 212 4.35 20.60 -0.81
C LEU A 212 4.81 22.04 -0.53
N ASN A 213 5.89 22.23 0.22
CA ASN A 213 6.43 23.55 0.55
C ASN A 213 7.22 24.18 -0.61
N GLN A 214 7.72 23.38 -1.55
CA GLN A 214 8.37 23.84 -2.77
C GLN A 214 7.42 24.02 -3.96
N ASN A 215 6.10 23.90 -3.78
CA ASN A 215 5.13 23.94 -4.88
C ASN A 215 5.48 22.90 -5.97
N ALA A 216 6.04 21.74 -5.58
CA ALA A 216 6.53 20.75 -6.53
C ALA A 216 5.37 19.96 -7.15
N PHE A 217 4.32 19.71 -6.37
CA PHE A 217 3.14 19.02 -6.85
C PHE A 217 2.24 19.93 -7.70
N PHE A 218 2.12 21.21 -7.38
CA PHE A 218 1.23 22.14 -8.07
C PHE A 218 1.83 23.53 -8.10
N ASP A 219 1.37 24.40 -8.99
CA ASP A 219 1.79 25.80 -8.99
C ASP A 219 1.48 26.50 -7.65
N GLU A 220 2.04 27.69 -7.45
CA GLU A 220 1.93 28.42 -6.18
C GLU A 220 0.46 28.66 -5.75
N ASN A 221 -0.39 29.13 -6.66
CA ASN A 221 -1.80 29.39 -6.38
C ASN A 221 -2.56 28.09 -6.05
N GLN A 222 -2.33 27.04 -6.83
CA GLN A 222 -2.91 25.72 -6.56
C GLN A 222 -2.46 25.17 -5.21
N THR A 223 -1.17 25.35 -4.86
CA THR A 223 -0.61 24.88 -3.59
C THR A 223 -1.23 25.62 -2.41
N ILE A 224 -1.41 26.94 -2.50
CA ILE A 224 -2.12 27.73 -1.49
C ILE A 224 -3.56 27.22 -1.32
N ILE A 225 -4.27 27.00 -2.44
CA ILE A 225 -5.65 26.51 -2.42
C ILE A 225 -5.73 25.14 -1.73
N ILE A 226 -4.90 24.15 -2.09
CA ILE A 226 -4.99 22.82 -1.48
C ILE A 226 -4.63 22.84 0.01
N LYS A 227 -3.61 23.61 0.41
CA LYS A 227 -3.19 23.68 1.82
C LYS A 227 -4.24 24.29 2.73
N LYS A 228 -5.11 25.15 2.20
CA LYS A 228 -6.18 25.81 2.97
C LYS A 228 -7.53 25.10 2.83
N ALA A 229 -7.80 24.51 1.66
CA ALA A 229 -9.08 23.91 1.35
C ALA A 229 -9.18 22.42 1.72
N LEU A 230 -8.05 21.78 2.06
CA LEU A 230 -7.99 20.39 2.50
C LEU A 230 -7.41 20.30 3.91
N LYS A 231 -7.79 19.26 4.65
CA LYS A 231 -7.29 18.91 5.98
C LYS A 231 -5.93 18.23 5.86
N LEU A 232 -4.90 18.96 5.45
CA LEU A 232 -3.55 18.40 5.31
C LEU A 232 -2.82 18.37 6.65
N TYR A 233 -3.09 19.36 7.50
CA TYR A 233 -2.37 19.55 8.76
C TYR A 233 -3.28 19.36 9.97
N ASP A 234 -2.69 18.86 11.05
CA ASP A 234 -3.39 18.70 12.33
C ASP A 234 -3.75 20.07 12.93
N ASN A 235 -4.92 20.14 13.55
CA ASN A 235 -5.49 21.36 14.15
C ASN A 235 -5.52 22.58 13.19
N GLN A 236 -5.57 22.34 11.88
CA GLN A 236 -5.63 23.39 10.87
C GLN A 236 -6.96 24.16 10.92
N ARG A 237 -6.89 25.49 10.83
CA ARG A 237 -8.09 26.32 10.64
C ARG A 237 -8.76 25.99 9.31
N GLU A 238 -10.06 25.69 9.35
CA GLU A 238 -10.88 25.51 8.15
C GLU A 238 -11.19 26.87 7.50
N PHE A 239 -10.88 27.01 6.21
CA PHE A 239 -11.15 28.22 5.43
C PHE A 239 -12.30 27.98 4.46
N THR A 240 -13.24 28.93 4.43
CA THR A 240 -14.29 28.97 3.42
C THR A 240 -13.72 29.24 2.03
N LEU A 241 -14.43 28.82 0.99
CA LEU A 241 -14.02 29.07 -0.40
C LEU A 241 -13.91 30.57 -0.72
N ASP A 242 -14.68 31.42 -0.04
CA ASP A 242 -14.64 32.88 -0.21
C ASP A 242 -13.38 33.48 0.42
N GLU A 243 -12.98 33.05 1.62
CA GLU A 243 -11.72 33.47 2.26
C GLU A 243 -10.50 33.04 1.45
N ILE A 244 -10.53 31.84 0.83
CA ILE A 244 -9.45 31.39 -0.04
C ILE A 244 -9.42 32.20 -1.33
N ALA A 245 -10.59 32.45 -1.93
CA ALA A 245 -10.75 33.24 -3.15
C ALA A 245 -10.17 34.65 -3.03
N GLU A 246 -10.40 35.32 -1.90
CA GLU A 246 -9.83 36.64 -1.59
C GLU A 246 -8.30 36.62 -1.54
N GLN A 247 -7.70 35.54 -1.00
CA GLN A 247 -6.25 35.45 -0.84
C GLN A 247 -5.49 35.17 -2.13
N VAL A 248 -6.10 34.46 -3.09
CA VAL A 248 -5.47 34.09 -4.36
C VAL A 248 -5.97 34.91 -5.55
N ASP A 249 -6.78 35.95 -5.29
CA ASP A 249 -7.39 36.83 -6.28
C ASP A 249 -8.16 36.07 -7.38
N LEU A 250 -9.02 35.14 -6.97
CA LEU A 250 -9.86 34.34 -7.87
C LEU A 250 -11.32 34.38 -7.43
N SER A 251 -12.24 33.97 -8.30
CA SER A 251 -13.63 33.75 -7.88
C SER A 251 -13.77 32.47 -7.04
N ARG A 252 -14.74 32.46 -6.11
CA ARG A 252 -15.13 31.28 -5.31
C ARG A 252 -15.31 30.01 -6.16
N GLU A 253 -15.99 30.14 -7.30
CA GLU A 253 -16.23 29.01 -8.21
C GLU A 253 -14.93 28.53 -8.87
N ARG A 254 -14.01 29.44 -9.20
CA ARG A 254 -12.70 29.07 -9.74
C ARG A 254 -11.86 28.32 -8.72
N VAL A 255 -11.85 28.75 -7.45
CA VAL A 255 -11.19 28.03 -6.36
C VAL A 255 -11.78 26.63 -6.20
N ARG A 256 -13.10 26.49 -6.22
CA ARG A 256 -13.78 25.17 -6.13
C ARG A 256 -13.33 24.23 -7.26
N GLN A 257 -13.27 24.72 -8.50
CA GLN A 257 -12.83 23.94 -9.65
C GLN A 257 -11.36 23.52 -9.53
N ILE A 258 -10.48 24.44 -9.12
CA ILE A 258 -9.06 24.16 -8.92
C ILE A 258 -8.87 23.12 -7.81
N ARG A 259 -9.55 23.29 -6.66
CA ARG A 259 -9.50 22.34 -5.55
C ARG A 259 -9.86 20.93 -6.01
N LYS A 260 -10.98 20.77 -6.73
CA LYS A 260 -11.41 19.47 -7.25
C LYS A 260 -10.35 18.86 -8.17
N LEU A 261 -9.87 19.64 -9.14
CA LEU A 261 -8.84 19.21 -10.08
C LEU A 261 -7.54 18.78 -9.39
N CYS A 262 -7.12 19.52 -8.35
CA CYS A 262 -5.90 19.20 -7.62
C CYS A 262 -6.08 17.94 -6.76
N LEU A 263 -7.23 17.80 -6.10
CA LEU A 263 -7.56 16.61 -5.29
C LEU A 263 -7.57 15.34 -6.15
N ASP A 264 -8.19 15.37 -7.33
CA ASP A 264 -8.21 14.25 -8.28
C ASP A 264 -6.79 13.87 -8.80
N LYS A 265 -5.84 14.82 -8.77
CA LYS A 265 -4.45 14.61 -9.23
C LYS A 265 -3.47 14.30 -8.10
N LEU A 266 -3.82 14.60 -6.86
CA LEU A 266 -2.89 14.55 -5.73
C LEU A 266 -2.41 13.12 -5.47
N SER A 267 -3.31 12.14 -5.50
CA SER A 267 -2.96 10.72 -5.34
C SER A 267 -1.91 10.27 -6.36
N ASN A 268 -2.10 10.60 -7.64
CA ASN A 268 -1.17 10.27 -8.71
C ASN A 268 0.20 10.95 -8.54
N LYS A 269 0.23 12.19 -8.04
CA LYS A 269 1.48 12.91 -7.76
C LYS A 269 2.22 12.33 -6.56
N LEU A 270 1.50 11.89 -5.53
CA LEU A 270 2.08 11.23 -4.36
C LEU A 270 2.70 9.88 -4.70
N LEU A 271 2.29 9.20 -5.78
CA LEU A 271 2.93 7.94 -6.21
C LEU A 271 4.45 8.07 -6.42
N PHE A 272 4.98 9.27 -6.62
CA PHE A 272 6.42 9.50 -6.67
C PHE A 272 7.16 9.00 -5.43
N ILE A 273 6.55 9.07 -4.24
CA ILE A 273 7.20 8.68 -2.98
C ILE A 273 7.43 7.17 -2.89
N SER A 274 6.76 6.35 -3.72
CA SER A 274 7.01 4.90 -3.79
C SER A 274 8.39 4.54 -4.37
N ASN A 275 9.17 5.51 -4.83
CA ASN A 275 10.56 5.31 -5.26
C ASN A 275 11.57 5.38 -4.10
N PHE A 276 11.09 5.63 -2.87
CA PHE A 276 11.90 5.74 -1.66
C PHE A 276 11.65 4.51 -0.77
N ASN A 277 12.63 4.18 0.07
CA ASN A 277 12.56 3.01 0.96
C ASN A 277 12.39 3.49 2.40
N ASP A 278 11.16 3.73 2.82
CA ASP A 278 10.88 4.13 4.20
C ASP A 278 10.58 2.91 5.08
N ASP A 279 11.34 2.74 6.16
CA ASP A 279 11.12 1.70 7.16
C ASP A 279 10.01 2.12 8.12
N LEU A 280 8.78 1.87 7.69
CA LEU A 280 7.57 2.27 8.42
C LEU A 280 7.46 1.60 9.80
N PHE A 281 7.90 0.35 9.92
CA PHE A 281 7.83 -0.39 11.18
C PHE A 281 8.84 0.16 12.19
N GLN A 282 10.11 0.27 11.80
CA GLN A 282 11.17 0.71 12.72
C GLN A 282 10.98 2.16 13.14
N LYS A 283 10.54 3.04 12.23
CA LYS A 283 10.41 4.47 12.52
C LYS A 283 9.08 4.84 13.18
N TYR A 284 7.99 4.20 12.79
CA TYR A 284 6.64 4.64 13.14
C TYR A 284 5.78 3.56 13.82
N SER A 285 6.28 2.32 13.93
CA SER A 285 5.54 1.16 14.44
C SER A 285 4.35 0.76 13.55
N ILE A 286 4.42 1.03 12.24
CA ILE A 286 3.39 0.61 11.28
C ILE A 286 3.77 -0.76 10.72
N ASP A 287 2.94 -1.76 10.99
CA ASP A 287 3.09 -3.11 10.45
C ASP A 287 2.39 -3.25 9.10
N THR A 288 3.18 -3.42 8.02
CA THR A 288 2.66 -3.61 6.66
C THR A 288 2.29 -5.05 6.34
N GLU A 289 2.57 -6.00 7.23
CA GLU A 289 2.14 -7.41 7.10
C GLU A 289 0.74 -7.64 7.71
N SER A 290 0.20 -6.64 8.41
CA SER A 290 -1.18 -6.67 8.93
C SER A 290 -2.21 -6.60 7.81
N SER A 291 -3.36 -7.24 8.02
CA SER A 291 -4.52 -7.21 7.12
C SER A 291 -5.13 -5.81 6.93
N TYR A 292 -4.90 -4.91 7.89
CA TYR A 292 -5.26 -3.49 7.80
C TYR A 292 -4.26 -2.64 8.59
N ILE A 293 -4.15 -1.36 8.20
CA ILE A 293 -3.31 -0.38 8.88
C ILE A 293 -4.21 0.67 9.51
N GLU A 294 -4.06 0.84 10.82
CA GLU A 294 -4.72 1.86 11.62
C GLU A 294 -3.72 2.95 11.97
N ILE A 295 -4.13 4.21 11.77
CA ILE A 295 -3.35 5.39 12.14
C ILE A 295 -4.11 6.09 13.25
N ASP A 296 -3.67 5.87 14.48
CA ASP A 296 -4.18 6.56 15.66
C ASP A 296 -3.35 7.83 15.94
N THR A 297 -3.73 8.54 17.00
CA THR A 297 -3.03 9.75 17.46
C THR A 297 -1.57 9.46 17.82
N ASP A 298 -1.28 8.31 18.43
CA ASP A 298 0.08 7.95 18.87
C ASP A 298 1.01 7.73 17.67
N VAL A 299 0.55 7.04 16.63
CA VAL A 299 1.28 6.83 15.37
C VAL A 299 1.45 8.17 14.65
N SER A 300 0.39 8.98 14.57
CA SER A 300 0.45 10.32 13.95
C SER A 300 1.47 11.22 14.64
N ASP A 301 1.48 11.27 15.97
CA ASP A 301 2.41 12.07 16.77
C ASP A 301 3.86 11.60 16.57
N LYS A 302 4.10 10.29 16.51
CA LYS A 302 5.43 9.74 16.19
C LYS A 302 5.89 10.17 14.80
N ILE A 303 5.03 10.08 13.79
CA ILE A 303 5.33 10.50 12.41
C ILE A 303 5.66 12.00 12.39
N ASN A 304 4.80 12.84 12.96
CA ASN A 304 4.99 14.29 12.92
C ASN A 304 6.25 14.73 13.67
N LYS A 305 6.50 14.16 14.86
CA LYS A 305 7.67 14.50 15.67
C LYS A 305 8.99 14.07 15.02
N SER A 306 9.04 12.89 14.43
CA SER A 306 10.25 12.37 13.79
C SER A 306 10.59 13.04 12.47
N ASN A 307 9.58 13.58 11.77
CA ASN A 307 9.73 14.20 10.45
C ASN A 307 9.69 15.74 10.48
N ASN A 308 9.48 16.34 11.66
CA ASN A 308 9.27 17.78 11.83
C ASN A 308 8.15 18.31 10.92
N SER A 309 7.06 17.55 10.84
CA SER A 309 5.82 17.89 10.12
C SER A 309 4.66 18.09 11.10
N ASN A 310 3.50 18.45 10.58
CA ASN A 310 2.26 18.58 11.37
C ASN A 310 1.06 18.05 10.58
N PHE A 311 1.19 16.91 9.92
CA PHE A 311 0.12 16.34 9.11
C PHE A 311 -1.03 15.80 9.96
N SER A 312 -2.24 15.88 9.42
CA SER A 312 -3.43 15.25 10.01
C SER A 312 -3.38 13.72 9.84
N ILE A 313 -4.13 12.99 10.67
CA ILE A 313 -4.28 11.53 10.55
C ILE A 313 -4.81 11.15 9.15
N GLU A 314 -5.78 11.91 8.66
CA GLU A 314 -6.39 11.70 7.34
C GLU A 314 -5.35 11.84 6.23
N PHE A 315 -4.51 12.86 6.29
CA PHE A 315 -3.51 13.08 5.26
C PHE A 315 -2.33 12.10 5.37
N ILE A 316 -1.93 11.71 6.58
CA ILE A 316 -0.96 10.62 6.80
C ILE A 316 -1.45 9.33 6.16
N THR A 317 -2.71 8.95 6.43
CA THR A 317 -3.33 7.75 5.86
C THR A 317 -3.39 7.84 4.33
N PHE A 318 -3.68 9.03 3.79
CA PHE A 318 -3.69 9.28 2.36
C PHE A 318 -2.28 9.17 1.72
N ILE A 319 -1.23 9.69 2.37
CA ILE A 319 0.17 9.52 1.93
C ILE A 319 0.55 8.04 1.91
N LEU A 320 0.24 7.31 2.98
CA LEU A 320 0.50 5.88 3.08
C LEU A 320 -0.25 5.09 1.99
N SER A 321 -1.47 5.49 1.64
CA SER A 321 -2.23 4.86 0.55
C SER A 321 -1.50 4.94 -0.80
N ALA A 322 -0.82 6.04 -1.07
CA ALA A 322 -0.05 6.23 -2.29
C ALA A 322 1.27 5.45 -2.26
N TYR A 323 1.92 5.40 -1.10
CA TYR A 323 3.16 4.66 -0.90
C TYR A 323 2.96 3.14 -0.97
N LEU A 324 1.91 2.63 -0.32
CA LEU A 324 1.55 1.20 -0.22
C LEU A 324 0.53 0.76 -1.26
N LYS A 325 0.39 1.51 -2.35
CA LYS A 325 -0.65 1.32 -3.38
C LYS A 325 -0.67 -0.09 -3.96
N ASP A 326 0.43 -0.85 -3.89
CA ASP A 326 0.58 -2.15 -4.51
C ASP A 326 0.00 -3.28 -3.64
N SER A 327 0.01 -3.12 -2.31
CA SER A 327 -0.49 -4.09 -1.33
C SER A 327 -1.79 -3.68 -0.65
N PHE A 328 -2.05 -2.38 -0.47
CA PHE A 328 -3.23 -1.87 0.24
C PHE A 328 -4.19 -1.11 -0.68
N THR A 329 -5.45 -1.03 -0.26
CA THR A 329 -6.51 -0.22 -0.85
C THR A 329 -6.99 0.80 0.18
N LEU A 330 -7.16 2.04 -0.26
CA LEU A 330 -7.81 3.07 0.53
C LEU A 330 -9.33 2.88 0.51
N VAL A 331 -9.91 2.59 1.66
CA VAL A 331 -11.35 2.56 1.88
C VAL A 331 -11.77 3.90 2.49
N GLY A 332 -12.83 4.48 1.93
CA GLY A 332 -13.31 5.81 2.27
C GLY A 332 -13.36 6.73 1.05
N ASN A 333 -14.12 7.82 1.15
CA ASN A 333 -14.22 8.80 0.08
C ASN A 333 -13.28 10.00 0.33
N TYR A 334 -12.36 10.24 -0.59
CA TYR A 334 -11.35 11.29 -0.41
C TYR A 334 -11.91 12.71 -0.43
N GLU A 335 -13.05 12.95 -1.07
CA GLU A 335 -13.70 14.26 -1.00
C GLU A 335 -14.30 14.49 0.38
N ASP A 336 -14.94 13.48 0.97
CA ASP A 336 -15.58 13.61 2.28
C ASP A 336 -14.56 13.78 3.41
N VAL A 337 -13.47 13.00 3.37
CA VAL A 337 -12.50 12.92 4.47
C VAL A 337 -11.52 14.08 4.45
N LEU A 338 -10.93 14.41 3.28
CA LEU A 338 -9.91 15.46 3.18
C LEU A 338 -10.48 16.87 3.05
N GLN A 339 -11.74 17.04 2.63
CA GLN A 339 -12.33 18.39 2.59
C GLN A 339 -13.00 18.72 3.93
N PRO A 340 -12.97 19.98 4.37
CA PRO A 340 -13.85 20.42 5.43
C PRO A 340 -15.32 20.19 5.04
N LYS A 341 -16.17 19.89 6.02
CA LYS A 341 -17.56 19.46 5.84
C LYS A 341 -18.49 20.61 5.44
N TYR A 342 -18.29 21.17 4.24
CA TYR A 342 -19.16 22.21 3.68
C TYR A 342 -20.36 21.61 2.93
N PHE A 343 -20.22 20.39 2.40
CA PHE A 343 -21.23 19.72 1.61
C PHE A 343 -21.26 18.23 1.92
N ASN A 344 -22.38 17.76 2.47
CA ASN A 344 -22.64 16.34 2.61
C ASN A 344 -23.46 15.85 1.41
N SER A 345 -23.06 14.71 0.87
CA SER A 345 -23.91 13.95 -0.04
C SER A 345 -25.20 13.56 0.67
N ARG A 346 -26.33 13.68 -0.03
CA ARG A 346 -27.66 13.35 0.49
C ARG A 346 -28.05 11.89 0.26
N ASN A 347 -27.36 11.20 -0.66
CA ASN A 347 -27.79 9.89 -1.18
C ASN A 347 -26.80 8.76 -0.85
N ARG A 348 -25.78 9.03 -0.03
CA ARG A 348 -24.80 8.05 0.44
C ARG A 348 -24.24 8.49 1.79
N HIS A 349 -23.62 7.56 2.50
CA HIS A 349 -22.79 7.84 3.66
C HIS A 349 -21.71 8.87 3.33
N ASN A 350 -21.41 9.75 4.28
CA ASN A 350 -20.34 10.73 4.18
C ASN A 350 -19.22 10.28 5.11
N TRP A 351 -18.10 9.86 4.53
CA TRP A 351 -17.00 9.24 5.26
C TRP A 351 -16.31 10.23 6.19
N ASN A 352 -16.01 9.78 7.41
CA ASN A 352 -15.28 10.56 8.39
C ASN A 352 -13.79 10.25 8.34
N ASN A 353 -13.43 8.98 8.12
CA ASN A 353 -12.05 8.51 8.16
C ASN A 353 -11.67 7.72 6.90
N PHE A 354 -10.37 7.50 6.77
CA PHE A 354 -9.81 6.55 5.82
C PHE A 354 -9.38 5.27 6.52
N TYR A 355 -9.45 4.16 5.80
CA TYR A 355 -8.98 2.85 6.27
C TYR A 355 -8.09 2.23 5.19
N LEU A 356 -6.92 1.74 5.57
CA LEU A 356 -6.02 1.02 4.66
C LEU A 356 -6.20 -0.47 4.88
N VAL A 357 -6.77 -1.15 3.88
CA VAL A 357 -7.08 -2.58 3.94
C VAL A 357 -6.28 -3.32 2.89
N GLU A 358 -5.73 -4.47 3.24
CA GLU A 358 -5.02 -5.32 2.27
C GLU A 358 -5.89 -5.57 1.05
N LYS A 359 -5.32 -5.41 -0.15
CA LYS A 359 -6.05 -5.53 -1.42
C LYS A 359 -6.84 -6.82 -1.58
N GLN A 360 -6.28 -7.92 -1.09
CA GLN A 360 -6.94 -9.22 -1.18
C GLN A 360 -8.28 -9.16 -0.47
N LEU A 361 -8.29 -8.73 0.79
CA LEU A 361 -9.48 -8.56 1.61
C LEU A 361 -10.41 -7.47 1.09
N ALA A 362 -9.87 -6.32 0.71
CA ALA A 362 -10.67 -5.22 0.18
C ALA A 362 -11.43 -5.60 -1.11
N SER A 363 -10.92 -6.57 -1.87
CA SER A 363 -11.59 -7.08 -3.06
C SER A 363 -12.74 -8.06 -2.77
N GLU A 364 -12.86 -8.57 -1.54
CA GLU A 364 -13.87 -9.56 -1.14
C GLU A 364 -15.15 -8.93 -0.57
N ILE A 365 -15.14 -7.64 -0.23
CA ILE A 365 -16.29 -6.95 0.39
C ILE A 365 -16.54 -5.56 -0.20
N ASP A 366 -17.81 -5.19 -0.33
CA ASP A 366 -18.21 -3.83 -0.71
C ASP A 366 -18.42 -2.96 0.54
N PHE A 367 -17.35 -2.30 0.98
CA PHE A 367 -17.38 -1.37 2.11
C PHE A 367 -18.33 -0.19 1.90
N THR A 368 -18.55 0.24 0.66
CA THR A 368 -19.44 1.36 0.35
C THR A 368 -20.90 0.94 0.50
N ALA A 369 -21.26 -0.25 0.01
CA ALA A 369 -22.60 -0.80 0.22
C ALA A 369 -22.89 -1.05 1.70
N LEU A 370 -21.93 -1.60 2.45
CA LEU A 370 -22.04 -1.83 3.89
C LEU A 370 -22.33 -0.52 4.64
N THR A 371 -21.50 0.50 4.46
CA THR A 371 -21.66 1.79 5.14
C THR A 371 -22.93 2.52 4.74
N ASN A 372 -23.34 2.43 3.48
CA ASN A 372 -24.60 3.02 3.02
C ASN A 372 -25.83 2.35 3.66
N ASP A 373 -25.85 1.01 3.78
CA ASP A 373 -26.97 0.29 4.42
C ASP A 373 -27.05 0.63 5.91
N ILE A 374 -25.91 0.66 6.62
CA ILE A 374 -25.85 1.07 8.03
C ILE A 374 -26.33 2.52 8.20
N SER A 375 -25.80 3.44 7.40
CA SER A 375 -26.19 4.86 7.42
C SER A 375 -27.71 5.02 7.18
N SER A 376 -28.26 4.34 6.18
CA SER A 376 -29.70 4.34 5.89
C SER A 376 -30.51 3.85 7.09
N ARG A 377 -30.11 2.73 7.70
CA ARG A 377 -30.82 2.16 8.86
C ARG A 377 -30.83 3.08 10.08
N ILE A 378 -29.72 3.78 10.33
CA ILE A 378 -29.61 4.74 11.44
C ILE A 378 -30.50 5.96 11.19
N CYS A 379 -30.53 6.45 9.95
CA CYS A 379 -31.36 7.58 9.56
C CYS A 379 -32.86 7.25 9.50
N ASP A 380 -33.21 6.00 9.20
CA ASP A 380 -34.59 5.54 9.15
C ASP A 380 -35.25 5.61 10.53
N ARG A 381 -36.58 5.73 10.53
CA ARG A 381 -37.36 5.74 11.77
C ARG A 381 -37.35 4.34 12.40
N ILE A 382 -36.73 4.21 13.56
CA ILE A 382 -36.68 2.98 14.36
C ILE A 382 -37.65 3.10 15.54
N GLU A 383 -38.72 2.30 15.50
CA GLU A 383 -39.73 2.25 16.57
C GLU A 383 -39.37 1.21 17.65
N GLU A 384 -38.71 0.12 17.29
CA GLU A 384 -38.22 -0.89 18.23
C GLU A 384 -36.77 -1.20 17.91
N SER A 385 -35.94 -1.29 18.95
CA SER A 385 -34.54 -1.67 18.75
C SER A 385 -34.47 -3.07 18.18
N TYR A 386 -33.58 -3.28 17.21
CA TYR A 386 -33.34 -4.58 16.61
C TYR A 386 -31.84 -4.79 16.44
N SER A 387 -31.44 -6.05 16.24
CA SER A 387 -30.04 -6.39 16.07
C SER A 387 -29.84 -7.46 14.98
N PHE A 388 -28.62 -7.53 14.47
CA PHE A 388 -28.18 -8.60 13.59
C PHE A 388 -26.85 -9.16 14.11
N HIS A 389 -26.68 -10.48 14.07
CA HIS A 389 -25.36 -11.07 14.24
C HIS A 389 -24.43 -10.52 13.15
N PHE A 390 -23.31 -9.92 13.57
CA PHE A 390 -22.53 -9.06 12.68
C PHE A 390 -21.87 -9.83 11.52
N LYS A 391 -21.24 -10.97 11.80
CA LYS A 391 -20.69 -11.86 10.76
C LYS A 391 -21.72 -12.25 9.69
N SER A 392 -22.93 -12.62 10.12
CA SER A 392 -24.04 -12.94 9.18
C SER A 392 -24.48 -11.72 8.38
N TYR A 393 -24.48 -10.54 9.00
CA TYR A 393 -24.80 -9.28 8.33
C TYR A 393 -23.75 -8.92 7.27
N LEU A 394 -22.45 -9.06 7.58
CA LEU A 394 -21.34 -8.82 6.65
C LEU A 394 -21.41 -9.69 5.39
N SER A 395 -21.90 -10.93 5.50
CA SER A 395 -22.00 -11.86 4.36
C SER A 395 -22.81 -11.30 3.18
N LYS A 396 -23.75 -10.38 3.43
CA LYS A 396 -24.58 -9.73 2.40
C LYS A 396 -23.79 -8.79 1.48
N PHE A 397 -22.62 -8.35 1.93
CA PHE A 397 -21.78 -7.37 1.24
C PHE A 397 -20.55 -8.01 0.62
N LEU A 398 -20.41 -9.34 0.70
CA LEU A 398 -19.34 -10.07 0.02
C LEU A 398 -19.52 -9.96 -1.50
N THR A 399 -18.47 -9.55 -2.20
CA THR A 399 -18.47 -9.38 -3.66
C THR A 399 -18.29 -10.70 -4.40
N LYS A 400 -17.54 -11.65 -3.82
CA LYS A 400 -17.24 -12.97 -4.42
C LYS A 400 -17.88 -14.14 -3.68
N GLY A 401 -18.60 -13.88 -2.59
CA GLY A 401 -19.29 -14.89 -1.79
C GLY A 401 -18.37 -15.84 -1.00
N ASN A 402 -17.09 -15.49 -0.82
CA ASN A 402 -16.16 -16.27 -0.01
C ASN A 402 -16.45 -16.06 1.50
N ILE A 403 -17.17 -17.00 2.11
CA ILE A 403 -17.60 -16.90 3.51
C ILE A 403 -16.41 -17.07 4.47
N ASP A 404 -15.38 -17.82 4.09
CA ASP A 404 -14.24 -18.13 4.95
C ASP A 404 -13.41 -16.87 5.29
N ILE A 405 -13.51 -15.83 4.46
CA ILE A 405 -12.81 -14.56 4.67
C ILE A 405 -13.45 -13.69 5.77
N LEU A 406 -14.67 -14.03 6.21
CA LEU A 406 -15.42 -13.20 7.17
C LEU A 406 -14.71 -13.08 8.52
N ASP A 407 -13.96 -14.09 8.96
CA ASP A 407 -13.19 -14.01 10.21
C ASP A 407 -12.06 -12.99 10.13
N LEU A 408 -11.46 -12.80 8.95
CA LEU A 408 -10.45 -11.77 8.72
C LEU A 408 -11.08 -10.38 8.54
N LEU A 409 -12.28 -10.31 7.96
CA LEU A 409 -13.00 -9.05 7.75
C LEU A 409 -13.67 -8.51 9.01
N LEU A 410 -14.05 -9.37 9.96
CA LEU A 410 -14.79 -8.98 11.16
C LEU A 410 -14.10 -7.85 11.96
N PRO A 411 -12.83 -7.98 12.38
CA PRO A 411 -12.15 -6.91 13.13
C PRO A 411 -12.01 -5.61 12.33
N ILE A 412 -11.81 -5.71 11.01
CA ILE A 412 -11.69 -4.54 10.11
C ILE A 412 -13.02 -3.79 10.05
N CYS A 413 -14.12 -4.53 9.83
CA CYS A 413 -15.45 -3.95 9.70
C CYS A 413 -15.99 -3.45 11.05
N GLU A 414 -15.62 -4.09 12.15
CA GLU A 414 -15.95 -3.61 13.50
C GLU A 414 -15.27 -2.27 13.77
N ASN A 415 -13.96 -2.15 13.52
CA ASN A 415 -13.25 -0.89 13.67
C ASN A 415 -13.88 0.21 12.79
N LEU A 416 -14.18 -0.11 11.54
CA LEU A 416 -14.84 0.81 10.62
C LEU A 416 -16.18 1.31 11.17
N ILE A 417 -17.04 0.42 11.70
CA ILE A 417 -18.35 0.83 12.20
C ILE A 417 -18.25 1.63 13.50
N ASN A 418 -17.34 1.25 14.39
CA ASN A 418 -17.05 1.99 15.61
C ASN A 418 -16.64 3.43 15.27
N SER A 419 -15.72 3.57 14.32
CA SER A 419 -15.11 4.84 13.92
C SER A 419 -16.02 5.72 13.05
N GLU A 420 -16.88 5.13 12.21
CA GLU A 420 -17.80 5.88 11.35
C GLU A 420 -19.15 6.22 12.02
N PHE A 421 -19.66 5.34 12.90
CA PHE A 421 -21.05 5.42 13.40
C PHE A 421 -21.18 5.41 14.93
N GLU A 422 -20.09 5.22 15.68
CA GLU A 422 -20.11 5.06 17.15
C GLU A 422 -21.00 3.90 17.61
N ILE A 423 -21.10 2.84 16.79
CA ILE A 423 -21.86 1.63 17.10
C ILE A 423 -20.90 0.49 17.41
N TYR A 424 -20.93 0.04 18.66
CA TYR A 424 -20.14 -1.09 19.14
C TYR A 424 -20.98 -2.36 19.14
N LEU A 425 -20.34 -3.50 18.84
CA LEU A 425 -20.96 -4.81 18.95
C LEU A 425 -21.24 -5.14 20.43
N ASP A 426 -22.29 -5.93 20.68
CA ASP A 426 -22.51 -6.48 22.01
C ASP A 426 -21.63 -7.73 22.27
N LEU A 427 -21.75 -8.30 23.47
CA LEU A 427 -20.99 -9.48 23.88
C LEU A 427 -21.24 -10.73 23.02
N ASP A 428 -22.35 -10.73 22.27
CA ASP A 428 -22.77 -11.82 21.39
C ASP A 428 -22.52 -11.44 19.90
N GLU A 429 -21.62 -10.48 19.64
CA GLU A 429 -21.25 -9.98 18.31
C GLU A 429 -22.42 -9.43 17.48
N ASN A 430 -23.46 -8.90 18.12
CA ASN A 430 -24.57 -8.29 17.41
C ASN A 430 -24.37 -6.79 17.18
N LEU A 431 -24.69 -6.38 15.96
CA LEU A 431 -24.84 -4.98 15.58
C LEU A 431 -26.24 -4.51 16.00
N ILE A 432 -26.33 -3.56 16.95
CA ILE A 432 -27.60 -3.10 17.53
C ILE A 432 -28.00 -1.74 16.95
N PHE A 433 -29.18 -1.69 16.33
CA PHE A 433 -29.83 -0.45 15.92
C PHE A 433 -30.84 -0.04 16.99
N LYS A 434 -30.49 1.00 17.77
CA LYS A 434 -31.33 1.48 18.86
C LYS A 434 -32.52 2.27 18.35
N ARG A 435 -33.66 2.15 19.04
CA ARG A 435 -34.83 3.01 18.85
C ARG A 435 -34.43 4.49 18.85
N ASN A 436 -34.80 5.22 17.79
CA ASN A 436 -34.54 6.65 17.64
C ASN A 436 -35.81 7.51 17.69
N THR A 437 -36.95 6.90 18.03
CA THR A 437 -38.23 7.58 18.24
C THR A 437 -38.63 7.60 19.71
N ASN A 438 -39.36 8.64 20.12
CA ASN A 438 -39.99 8.63 21.42
C ASN A 438 -41.07 7.53 21.49
N ARG A 439 -41.13 6.83 22.63
CA ARG A 439 -42.27 5.97 22.96
C ARG A 439 -43.55 6.78 22.97
N GLN A 440 -44.55 6.28 22.24
CA GLN A 440 -45.87 6.88 22.15
C GLN A 440 -46.72 6.47 23.36
N ALA A 441 -47.70 7.31 23.71
CA ALA A 441 -48.61 7.07 24.82
C ALA A 441 -49.35 5.72 24.74
N HIS A 442 -49.53 5.16 23.54
CA HIS A 442 -50.20 3.87 23.37
C HIS A 442 -49.27 2.70 23.73
N GLU A 443 -47.96 2.82 23.54
CA GLU A 443 -46.99 1.77 23.86
C GLU A 443 -46.87 1.58 25.37
N TYR A 444 -46.80 2.69 26.12
CA TYR A 444 -46.84 2.66 27.59
C TYR A 444 -48.13 2.01 28.12
N ALA A 445 -49.28 2.38 27.55
CA ALA A 445 -50.56 1.80 27.94
C ALA A 445 -50.66 0.30 27.60
N TYR A 446 -49.99 -0.13 26.53
CA TYR A 446 -49.95 -1.54 26.11
C TYR A 446 -49.16 -2.37 27.12
N GLU A 447 -47.94 -1.94 27.43
CA GLU A 447 -47.05 -2.57 28.42
C GLU A 447 -47.71 -2.63 29.81
N ALA A 448 -48.36 -1.55 30.24
CA ALA A 448 -49.09 -1.53 31.51
C ALA A 448 -50.22 -2.58 31.54
N LEU A 449 -50.95 -2.77 30.44
CA LEU A 449 -51.98 -3.81 30.34
C LEU A 449 -51.40 -5.23 30.29
N GLU A 450 -50.24 -5.43 29.64
CA GLU A 450 -49.53 -6.71 29.68
C GLU A 450 -49.13 -7.07 31.12
N HIS A 451 -48.54 -6.14 31.86
CA HIS A 451 -48.19 -6.34 33.27
C HIS A 451 -49.40 -6.59 34.17
N LEU A 452 -50.54 -5.95 33.89
CA LEU A 452 -51.78 -6.20 34.64
C LEU A 452 -52.38 -7.58 34.35
N GLY A 453 -52.10 -8.16 33.17
CA GLY A 453 -52.58 -9.47 32.75
C GLY A 453 -54.10 -9.60 32.62
N ARG A 454 -54.84 -8.49 32.73
CA ARG A 454 -56.31 -8.49 32.71
C ARG A 454 -56.87 -7.17 32.21
N PRO A 455 -58.09 -7.16 31.66
CA PRO A 455 -58.75 -5.93 31.26
C PRO A 455 -58.97 -5.01 32.44
N SER A 456 -58.61 -3.75 32.26
CA SER A 456 -58.53 -2.79 33.35
C SER A 456 -59.15 -1.45 32.97
N LYS A 457 -59.63 -0.71 33.96
CA LYS A 457 -60.14 0.66 33.76
C LYS A 457 -58.98 1.58 33.37
N VAL A 458 -59.24 2.60 32.55
CA VAL A 458 -58.22 3.61 32.15
C VAL A 458 -57.43 4.14 33.35
N LYS A 459 -58.09 4.48 34.46
CA LYS A 459 -57.42 4.96 35.68
C LYS A 459 -56.36 3.98 36.21
N VAL A 460 -56.69 2.68 36.25
CA VAL A 460 -55.76 1.62 36.72
C VAL A 460 -54.59 1.44 35.75
N ILE A 461 -54.87 1.53 34.44
CA ILE A 461 -53.82 1.47 33.41
C ILE A 461 -52.87 2.68 33.56
N PHE A 462 -53.43 3.89 33.74
CA PHE A 462 -52.65 5.11 33.95
C PHE A 462 -51.78 5.02 35.21
N GLU A 463 -52.35 4.59 36.34
CA GLU A 463 -51.58 4.37 37.58
C GLU A 463 -50.43 3.38 37.34
N LYS A 464 -50.68 2.29 36.62
CA LYS A 464 -49.63 1.31 36.28
C LYS A 464 -48.57 1.88 35.32
N VAL A 465 -48.95 2.75 34.39
CA VAL A 465 -47.99 3.46 33.52
C VAL A 465 -47.05 4.34 34.36
N ILE A 466 -47.59 5.11 35.31
CA ILE A 466 -46.77 5.97 36.20
C ILE A 466 -45.91 5.12 37.13
N GLU A 467 -46.40 3.97 37.59
CA GLU A 467 -45.64 3.02 38.40
C GLU A 467 -44.43 2.45 37.64
N LEU A 468 -44.63 1.99 36.38
CA LEU A 468 -43.58 1.43 35.54
C LEU A 468 -42.62 2.49 34.99
N HIS A 469 -43.13 3.70 34.73
CA HIS A 469 -42.40 4.81 34.11
C HIS A 469 -42.59 6.11 34.91
N PRO A 470 -41.97 6.26 36.10
CA PRO A 470 -42.18 7.42 36.98
C PRO A 470 -41.84 8.78 36.35
N ASN A 471 -40.92 8.77 35.37
CA ASN A 471 -40.47 9.98 34.67
C ASN A 471 -41.34 10.32 33.44
N TYR A 472 -42.33 9.50 33.09
CA TYR A 472 -43.20 9.76 31.94
C TYR A 472 -44.31 10.73 32.30
N ASN A 473 -44.14 12.01 31.93
CA ASN A 473 -45.13 13.04 32.18
C ASN A 473 -46.35 12.89 31.23
N THR A 474 -47.44 12.33 31.75
CA THR A 474 -48.69 12.07 31.02
C THR A 474 -49.91 12.29 31.91
N GLU A 475 -51.11 12.16 31.32
CA GLU A 475 -52.38 12.27 32.03
C GLU A 475 -53.36 11.19 31.56
N GLU A 476 -54.33 10.86 32.41
CA GLU A 476 -55.31 9.79 32.13
C GLU A 476 -56.02 10.00 30.77
N ALA A 477 -56.32 11.25 30.41
CA ALA A 477 -56.97 11.60 29.14
C ALA A 477 -56.09 11.26 27.92
N LYS A 478 -54.78 11.51 27.98
CA LYS A 478 -53.84 11.18 26.88
C LYS A 478 -53.71 9.67 26.70
N ILE A 479 -53.60 8.92 27.80
CA ILE A 479 -53.60 7.45 27.79
C ILE A 479 -54.91 6.91 27.20
N ARG A 480 -56.05 7.47 27.60
CA ARG A 480 -57.36 7.08 27.04
C ARG A 480 -57.44 7.25 25.53
N VAL A 481 -57.00 8.40 25.01
CA VAL A 481 -57.05 8.73 23.58
C VAL A 481 -56.08 7.87 22.76
N SER A 482 -54.98 7.40 23.36
CA SER A 482 -53.97 6.59 22.69
C SER A 482 -54.39 5.11 22.49
N MET A 483 -55.29 4.59 23.34
CA MET A 483 -55.79 3.20 23.32
C MET A 483 -56.82 2.94 22.22
N LYS A 484 -56.38 3.03 20.96
CA LYS A 484 -57.20 2.78 19.77
C LYS A 484 -57.06 1.33 19.29
N ARG A 485 -58.08 0.82 18.58
CA ARG A 485 -58.05 -0.54 18.03
C ARG A 485 -56.91 -0.83 17.06
N LYS A 486 -56.51 0.18 16.28
CA LYS A 486 -55.33 0.11 15.39
C LYS A 486 -54.00 -0.08 16.13
N ASN A 487 -53.95 0.30 17.40
CA ASN A 487 -52.78 0.15 18.28
C ASN A 487 -52.91 -1.12 19.14
N GLY A 488 -53.79 -2.06 18.78
CA GLY A 488 -53.92 -3.35 19.46
C GLY A 488 -54.80 -3.37 20.71
N PHE A 489 -55.61 -2.33 20.97
CA PHE A 489 -56.54 -2.29 22.11
C PHE A 489 -57.97 -2.68 21.73
N VAL A 490 -58.72 -3.22 22.68
CA VAL A 490 -60.16 -3.47 22.53
C VAL A 490 -60.92 -2.94 23.74
N PRO A 491 -61.99 -2.14 23.54
CA PRO A 491 -62.85 -1.73 24.65
C PRO A 491 -63.65 -2.94 25.14
N ILE A 492 -63.99 -2.95 26.44
CA ILE A 492 -64.86 -3.95 27.05
C ILE A 492 -66.07 -3.27 27.68
N GLY A 493 -67.24 -3.51 27.10
CA GLY A 493 -68.50 -2.96 27.61
C GLY A 493 -68.59 -1.43 27.49
N ARG A 494 -69.15 -0.77 28.52
CA ARG A 494 -69.42 0.69 28.55
C ARG A 494 -68.59 1.47 29.58
N LYS A 495 -67.69 0.82 30.33
CA LYS A 495 -67.09 1.39 31.57
C LYS A 495 -65.63 1.85 31.44
N SER A 496 -65.20 2.34 30.26
CA SER A 496 -63.80 2.75 30.04
C SER A 496 -62.81 1.64 30.45
N VAL A 497 -63.16 0.39 30.18
CA VAL A 497 -62.31 -0.77 30.41
C VAL A 497 -61.70 -1.15 29.07
N PHE A 498 -60.40 -1.37 29.06
CA PHE A 498 -59.66 -1.76 27.88
C PHE A 498 -58.93 -3.07 28.15
N GLY A 499 -58.84 -3.91 27.12
CA GLY A 499 -57.95 -5.06 27.07
C GLY A 499 -57.13 -5.06 25.78
N LEU A 500 -56.25 -6.04 25.64
CA LEU A 500 -55.41 -6.20 24.45
C LEU A 500 -56.12 -7.09 23.42
N LYS A 501 -55.98 -6.75 22.15
CA LYS A 501 -56.57 -7.51 21.03
C LYS A 501 -55.99 -8.92 20.95
N LYS A 502 -54.69 -9.10 21.26
CA LYS A 502 -54.03 -10.42 21.26
C LYS A 502 -54.66 -11.42 22.23
N TRP A 503 -55.29 -10.93 23.30
CA TRP A 503 -56.02 -11.79 24.24
C TRP A 503 -57.23 -12.48 23.63
N GLU A 504 -57.78 -12.01 22.49
CA GLU A 504 -58.88 -12.69 21.80
C GLU A 504 -58.46 -14.05 21.20
N SER A 505 -57.16 -14.25 20.99
CA SER A 505 -56.56 -15.52 20.55
C SER A 505 -55.83 -16.26 21.67
N GLU A 506 -55.30 -15.54 22.66
CA GLU A 506 -54.51 -16.15 23.76
C GLU A 506 -55.38 -16.66 24.92
N LEU A 507 -56.58 -16.12 25.13
CA LEU A 507 -57.46 -16.48 26.25
C LEU A 507 -58.76 -17.11 25.75
N GLU A 508 -59.08 -18.32 26.21
CA GLU A 508 -60.26 -19.10 25.77
C GLU A 508 -61.60 -18.37 25.93
N ASN A 509 -61.72 -17.48 26.92
CA ASN A 509 -62.96 -16.78 27.28
C ASN A 509 -62.89 -15.26 27.11
N PHE A 510 -62.03 -14.76 26.22
CA PHE A 510 -61.89 -13.34 25.98
C PHE A 510 -62.43 -12.92 24.60
N LYS A 511 -63.40 -12.01 24.61
CA LYS A 511 -63.88 -11.33 23.40
C LYS A 511 -63.93 -9.83 23.65
N GLY A 512 -63.16 -9.08 22.88
CA GLY A 512 -63.12 -7.64 22.92
C GLY A 512 -64.15 -7.01 21.99
N GLY A 513 -64.55 -5.78 22.29
CA GLY A 513 -65.47 -5.01 21.48
C GLY A 513 -66.53 -4.29 22.30
N THR A 514 -67.23 -3.37 21.65
CA THR A 514 -68.42 -2.78 22.26
C THR A 514 -69.51 -3.83 22.38
N ILE A 515 -70.47 -3.66 23.29
CA ILE A 515 -71.61 -4.57 23.45
C ILE A 515 -72.31 -4.80 22.10
N ARG A 516 -72.41 -3.77 21.26
CA ARG A 516 -73.00 -3.87 19.92
C ARG A 516 -72.19 -4.79 19.00
N ASP A 517 -70.87 -4.68 19.01
CA ASP A 517 -69.99 -5.50 18.17
C ASP A 517 -69.98 -6.96 18.60
N ILE A 518 -70.02 -7.21 19.92
CA ILE A 518 -70.06 -8.56 20.49
C ILE A 518 -71.41 -9.23 20.17
N VAL A 519 -72.52 -8.50 20.33
CA VAL A 519 -73.87 -9.01 20.04
C VAL A 519 -74.05 -9.31 18.54
N VAL A 520 -73.56 -8.44 17.65
CA VAL A 520 -73.63 -8.67 16.19
C VAL A 520 -72.84 -9.91 15.77
N ARG A 521 -71.65 -10.13 16.37
CA ARG A 521 -70.82 -11.32 16.09
C ARG A 521 -71.39 -12.62 16.66
N LEU A 522 -72.10 -12.56 17.79
CA LEU A 522 -72.80 -13.72 18.36
C LEU A 522 -74.08 -14.09 17.60
N GLN A 523 -74.60 -13.19 16.76
CA GLN A 523 -75.76 -13.45 15.88
C GLN A 523 -75.36 -13.93 14.47
N THR A 524 -74.07 -13.89 14.14
CA THR A 524 -73.51 -14.27 12.82
C THR A 524 -72.66 -15.54 12.86
N ASN A 525 -72.45 -16.11 14.05
CA ASN A 525 -72.06 -17.51 14.28
C ASN A 525 -73.29 -18.28 14.75
#